data_AF-A0A7C4QSY9-F1
#
_entry.id   AF-A0A7C4QSY9-F1
#
_cell.length_a   1.000
_cell.length_b   1.000
_cell.length_c   1.000
_cell.angle_alpha   90.00
_cell.angle_beta   90.00
_cell.angle_gamma   90.00
#
_symmetry.space_group_name_H-M   'P 1'
#
loop_
_entity.id
_entity.type
_entity.pdbx_description
1 polymer ?
#
loop_
_entity_poly.entity_id
_entity_poly.type
_entity_poly.pdbx_seq_one_letter_code
_entity_poly.pdbx_strand_id
1 'polypeptide(L)' 'MPITLDQIVEETRELPAETVAELIDRILLARHGGIEPSVAADWKNETDRRIAEIESGKVEGIPLEESLARARRLAGL' A
#
# COMPACT_ATOMS: atom_id res chain seq x y z
N MET A 1 11.73 -33.29 -9.12
CA MET A 1 12.71 -32.19 -9.34
C MET A 1 12.07 -30.91 -8.85
N PRO A 2 12.80 -30.01 -8.17
CA PRO A 2 12.25 -28.70 -7.84
C PRO A 2 12.00 -27.91 -9.13
N ILE A 3 10.89 -27.16 -9.18
CA ILE A 3 10.65 -26.18 -10.25
C ILE A 3 11.73 -25.09 -10.16
N THR A 4 12.27 -24.67 -11.31
CA THR A 4 13.26 -23.59 -11.34
C THR A 4 12.59 -22.22 -11.42
N LEU A 5 13.31 -21.16 -11.05
CA LEU A 5 12.82 -19.79 -11.21
C LEU A 5 12.49 -19.50 -12.69
N ASP A 6 13.36 -19.92 -13.60
CA ASP A 6 13.16 -19.72 -15.04
C ASP A 6 11.88 -20.40 -15.55
N GLN A 7 11.56 -21.60 -15.03
CA GLN A 7 10.32 -22.29 -15.35
C GLN A 7 9.09 -21.51 -14.86
N ILE A 8 9.14 -20.92 -13.67
CA ILE A 8 8.05 -20.08 -13.15
C ILE A 8 7.85 -18.84 -14.04
N VAL A 9 8.94 -18.18 -14.44
CA VAL A 9 8.86 -17.00 -15.32
C VAL A 9 8.26 -17.37 -16.67
N GLU A 10 8.71 -18.47 -17.27
CA GLU A 10 8.23 -18.91 -18.58
C GLU A 10 6.74 -19.31 -18.54
N GLU A 11 6.33 -20.09 -17.54
CA GLU A 11 4.93 -20.52 -17.41
C GLU A 11 3.98 -19.35 -17.14
N THR A 12 4.43 -18.31 -16.43
CA THR A 12 3.60 -17.15 -16.09
C THR A 12 3.51 -16.12 -17.20
N ARG A 13 4.48 -16.10 -18.13
CA ARG A 13 4.55 -15.15 -19.24
C ARG A 13 3.38 -15.26 -20.22
N GLU A 14 2.86 -16.48 -20.42
CA GLU A 14 1.74 -16.75 -21.33
C GLU A 14 0.36 -16.57 -20.65
N LEU A 15 0.32 -16.23 -19.37
CA LEU A 15 -0.93 -16.03 -18.63
C LEU A 15 -1.50 -14.61 -18.85
N PRO A 16 -2.82 -14.43 -18.70
CA PRO A 16 -3.43 -13.10 -18.67
C PRO A 16 -2.83 -12.24 -17.55
N ALA A 17 -2.70 -10.93 -17.80
CA ALA A 17 -2.07 -9.99 -16.86
C ALA A 17 -2.73 -10.01 -15.46
N GLU A 18 -4.06 -10.14 -15.41
CA GLU A 18 -4.83 -10.22 -14.18
C GLU A 18 -4.51 -11.51 -13.40
N THR A 19 -4.23 -12.61 -14.10
CA THR A 19 -3.85 -13.88 -13.48
C THR A 19 -2.45 -13.79 -12.88
N VAL A 20 -1.52 -13.12 -13.58
CA VAL A 20 -0.16 -12.87 -13.06
C VAL A 20 -0.20 -11.96 -11.84
N ALA A 21 -1.03 -10.91 -11.85
CA ALA A 21 -1.19 -10.02 -10.69
C ALA A 21 -1.70 -10.79 -9.46
N GLU A 22 -2.77 -11.59 -9.61
CA GLU A 22 -3.29 -12.43 -8.54
C GLU A 22 -2.26 -13.45 -8.02
N LEU A 23 -1.44 -14.02 -8.91
CA LEU A 23 -0.36 -14.94 -8.51
C LEU A 23 0.69 -14.23 -7.65
N ILE A 24 1.11 -13.02 -8.04
CA ILE A 24 2.05 -12.20 -7.28
C ILE A 24 1.48 -11.90 -5.89
N ASP A 25 0.22 -11.49 -5.81
CA ASP A 25 -0.44 -11.19 -4.53
C ASP A 25 -0.46 -12.43 -3.61
N ARG A 26 -0.76 -13.61 -4.14
CA ARG A 26 -0.74 -14.86 -3.36
C ARG A 26 0.65 -15.24 -2.88
N ILE A 27 1.68 -15.08 -3.72
CA ILE A 27 3.08 -15.36 -3.34
C ILE A 27 3.50 -14.42 -2.21
N LEU A 28 3.22 -13.12 -2.35
CA LEU A 28 3.55 -12.11 -1.35
C LEU A 28 2.82 -12.39 -0.04
N LEU A 29 1.51 -12.68 -0.10
CA LEU A 29 0.70 -13.02 1.07
C LEU A 29 1.21 -14.27 1.79
N ALA A 30 1.57 -15.33 1.04
CA ALA A 30 2.10 -16.55 1.63
C ALA A 30 3.48 -16.35 2.28
N ARG A 31 4.32 -15.47 1.70
CA ARG A 31 5.70 -15.24 2.15
C ARG A 31 5.80 -14.25 3.30
N HIS A 32 4.97 -13.21 3.28
CA HIS A 32 5.04 -12.08 4.20
C HIS A 32 3.86 -12.03 5.16
N GLY A 33 2.86 -12.91 4.98
CA GLY A 33 1.59 -12.81 5.67
C GLY A 33 0.70 -11.72 5.07
N GLY A 34 -0.54 -11.65 5.57
CA GLY A 34 -1.38 -10.48 5.37
C GLY A 34 -0.94 -9.33 6.27
N ILE A 35 -1.67 -8.22 6.21
CA ILE A 35 -1.54 -7.16 7.23
C ILE A 35 -1.81 -7.81 8.59
N GLU A 36 -0.82 -7.78 9.49
CA GLU A 36 -1.02 -8.30 10.84
C GLU A 36 -2.20 -7.57 11.49
N PRO A 37 -3.13 -8.27 12.17
CA PRO A 37 -4.30 -7.60 12.76
C PRO A 37 -3.94 -6.45 13.72
N SER A 38 -2.77 -6.56 14.38
CA SER A 38 -2.16 -5.49 15.19
C SER A 38 -1.93 -4.22 14.39
N VAL A 39 -1.40 -4.33 13.16
CA VAL A 39 -1.13 -3.19 12.28
C VAL A 39 -2.43 -2.44 11.98
N ALA A 40 -3.52 -3.13 11.69
CA ALA A 40 -4.82 -2.47 11.46
C ALA A 40 -5.31 -1.70 12.71
N ALA A 41 -5.14 -2.29 13.90
CA ALA A 41 -5.48 -1.63 15.17
C ALA A 41 -4.56 -0.42 15.44
N ASP A 42 -3.26 -0.53 15.19
CA ASP A 42 -2.28 0.53 15.37
C ASP A 42 -2.55 1.71 14.42
N TRP A 43 -2.88 1.44 13.16
CA TRP A 43 -3.29 2.47 12.20
C TRP A 43 -4.57 3.18 12.63
N LYS A 44 -5.55 2.43 13.17
CA LYS A 44 -6.76 3.04 13.73
C LYS A 44 -6.43 3.96 14.91
N ASN A 45 -5.63 3.49 15.86
CA ASN A 45 -5.21 4.28 17.01
C ASN A 45 -4.47 5.55 16.60
N GLU A 46 -3.56 5.46 15.64
CA GLU A 46 -2.83 6.61 15.10
C GLU A 46 -3.75 7.60 14.39
N THR A 47 -4.72 7.09 13.62
CA THR A 47 -5.72 7.93 12.94
C THR A 47 -6.58 8.70 13.95
N ASP A 48 -7.12 8.00 14.94
CA ASP A 48 -7.95 8.59 15.99
C ASP A 48 -7.13 9.64 16.79
N ARG A 49 -5.86 9.35 17.08
CA ARG A 49 -4.93 10.28 17.72
C ARG A 49 -4.75 11.54 16.88
N ARG A 50 -4.45 11.42 15.59
CA ARG A 50 -4.21 12.59 14.72
C ARG A 50 -5.44 13.47 14.53
N ILE A 51 -6.62 12.87 14.43
CA ILE A 51 -7.88 13.61 14.38
C ILE A 51 -8.02 14.46 15.65
N ALA A 52 -7.85 13.85 16.83
CA ALA A 52 -7.95 14.58 18.10
C ALA A 52 -6.91 15.70 18.23
N GLU A 53 -5.68 15.51 17.73
CA GLU A 53 -4.65 16.56 17.74
C GLU A 53 -5.02 17.75 16.85
N ILE A 54 -5.66 17.51 15.69
CA ILE A 54 -6.13 18.56 14.80
C ILE A 54 -7.35 19.27 15.40
N GLU A 55 -8.35 18.52 15.87
CA GLU A 55 -9.59 19.07 16.44
C GLU A 55 -9.35 19.88 17.72
N SER A 56 -8.38 19.48 18.54
CA SER A 56 -7.97 20.23 19.73
C SER A 56 -7.11 21.46 19.43
N GLY A 57 -6.68 21.65 18.17
CA GLY A 57 -5.75 22.70 17.78
C GLY A 57 -4.31 22.48 18.26
N LYS A 58 -3.99 21.29 18.79
CA LYS A 58 -2.61 20.92 19.16
C LYS A 58 -1.70 20.84 17.94
N VAL A 59 -2.25 20.44 16.79
CA VAL A 59 -1.57 20.39 15.50
C VAL A 59 -2.34 21.21 14.48
N GLU A 60 -1.65 22.09 13.77
CA GLU A 60 -2.22 22.85 12.66
C GLU A 60 -2.17 22.00 11.37
N GLY A 61 -3.34 21.81 10.75
CA GLY A 61 -3.46 21.15 9.47
C GLY A 61 -3.02 22.06 8.31
N ILE A 62 -2.67 21.46 7.18
CA ILE A 62 -2.43 22.20 5.93
C ILE A 62 -3.74 22.23 5.15
N PRO A 63 -4.19 23.40 4.64
CA PRO A 63 -5.34 23.48 3.76
C PRO A 63 -5.22 22.53 2.58
N LEU A 64 -6.30 21.83 2.23
CA LEU A 64 -6.29 20.79 1.21
C LEU A 64 -5.80 21.35 -0.14
N GLU A 65 -6.26 22.53 -0.51
CA GLU A 65 -5.92 23.21 -1.75
C GLU A 65 -4.40 23.47 -1.85
N GLU A 66 -3.78 23.89 -0.75
CA GLU A 66 -2.34 24.12 -0.67
C GLU A 66 -1.57 22.81 -0.83
N SER A 67 -2.02 21.77 -0.12
CA SER A 67 -1.42 20.44 -0.18
C SER A 67 -1.46 19.85 -1.61
N LEU A 68 -2.60 19.99 -2.30
CA LEU A 68 -2.78 19.53 -3.67
C LEU A 68 -1.99 20.37 -4.68
N ALA A 69 -1.92 21.69 -4.50
CA ALA A 69 -1.10 22.56 -5.34
C ALA A 69 0.39 22.22 -5.24
N ARG A 70 0.86 21.84 -4.05
CA ARG A 70 2.22 21.33 -3.85
C ARG A 70 2.43 19.98 -4.55
N ALA A 71 1.50 19.05 -4.40
CA ALA A 71 1.59 17.74 -5.04
C ALA A 71 1.64 17.83 -6.57
N ARG A 72 0.78 18.66 -7.18
CA ARG A 72 0.76 18.89 -8.64
C ARG A 72 2.09 19.42 -9.15
N ARG A 73 2.65 20.46 -8.51
CA ARG A 73 3.97 20.99 -8.85
C ARG A 73 5.07 19.93 -8.81
N LEU A 74 5.06 19.06 -7.81
CA LEU A 74 6.04 17.96 -7.70
C LEU A 74 5.85 16.90 -8.79
N ALA A 75 4.61 16.65 -9.20
CA ALA A 75 4.28 15.72 -10.28
C ALA A 75 4.44 16.31 -11.69
N GLY A 76 4.74 17.61 -11.81
CA GLY A 76 4.85 18.32 -13.10
C GLY A 76 3.50 18.60 -13.78
N LEU A 77 2.42 18.72 -12.99
CA LEU A 77 1.06 19.03 -13.42
C LEU A 77 0.68 20.50 -13.18
#